data_AF-A0A378VVF8-F1
#
_entry.id   AF-A0A378VVF8-F1
#
_cell.length_a   1.000
_cell.length_b   1.000
_cell.length_c   1.000
_cell.angle_alpha   90.00
_cell.angle_beta   90.00
_cell.angle_gamma   90.00
#
_symmetry.space_group_name_H-M   'P 1'
#
loop_
_entity.id
_entity.type
_entity.pdbx_description
1 polymer ?
#
loop_
_entity_poly.entity_id
_entity_poly.type
_entity_poly.pdbx_seq_one_letter_code
_entity_poly.pdbx_strand_id
1 'polypeptide(L)' 'MSFEPTVIEHLGVKMYSHTVPAIAELIANAYDACATEVEVRLFDKPEHKIVIKDNGIGMSFDEINDFI' A
#
# COMPACT_ATOMS: atom_id res chain seq x y z
N MET A 1 25.14 20.69 -22.51
CA MET A 1 23.80 20.60 -21.90
C MET A 1 23.96 20.00 -20.51
N SER A 2 23.97 20.84 -19.48
CA SER A 2 23.91 20.40 -18.08
C SER A 2 22.46 20.06 -17.78
N PHE A 3 22.17 18.77 -17.59
CA PHE A 3 20.87 18.33 -17.11
C PHE A 3 20.74 18.72 -15.64
N GLU A 4 19.72 19.51 -15.30
CA GLU A 4 19.46 19.93 -13.93
C GLU A 4 18.96 18.74 -13.09
N PRO A 5 19.59 18.41 -11.95
CA PRO A 5 19.23 17.27 -11.09
C PRO A 5 17.77 17.28 -10.64
N THR A 6 17.17 18.45 -10.54
CA THR A 6 15.78 18.68 -10.16
C THR A 6 14.78 18.04 -11.13
N VAL A 7 15.13 17.85 -12.41
CA VAL A 7 14.25 17.17 -13.38
C VAL A 7 14.20 15.66 -13.13
N ILE A 8 15.30 15.03 -12.70
CA ILE A 8 15.35 13.61 -12.33
C ILE A 8 14.62 13.37 -11.00
N GLU A 9 14.80 14.29 -10.05
CA GLU A 9 14.15 14.23 -8.75
C GLU A 9 12.62 14.36 -8.86
N HIS A 10 12.12 15.27 -9.72
CA HIS A 10 10.68 15.42 -9.96
C HIS A 10 10.06 14.27 -10.79
N LEU A 11 10.78 13.69 -11.77
CA LEU A 11 10.27 12.53 -12.52
C LEU A 11 10.30 11.24 -11.68
N GLY A 12 11.36 11.02 -10.91
CA GLY A 12 11.50 9.82 -10.07
C GLY A 12 10.54 9.82 -8.88
N VAL A 13 10.39 10.94 -8.17
CA VAL A 13 9.58 11.01 -6.94
C VAL A 13 8.08 10.89 -7.22
N LYS A 14 7.57 11.44 -8.33
CA LYS A 14 6.13 11.35 -8.67
C LYS A 14 5.69 10.04 -9.32
N MET A 15 6.61 9.22 -9.83
CA MET A 15 6.26 7.88 -10.35
C MET A 15 6.07 6.84 -9.22
N TYR A 16 6.62 7.08 -8.02
CA TYR A 16 6.45 6.22 -6.83
C TYR A 16 5.51 6.80 -5.76
N SER A 17 4.97 8.00 -5.94
CA SER A 17 4.34 8.79 -4.87
C SER A 17 2.95 8.34 -4.41
N HIS A 18 2.36 7.30 -5.00
CA HIS A 18 1.01 6.87 -4.61
C HIS A 18 0.95 5.41 -4.14
N THR A 19 1.61 4.49 -4.85
CA THR A 19 1.54 3.07 -4.51
C THR A 19 2.30 2.72 -3.24
N VAL A 20 3.54 3.22 -3.07
CA VAL A 20 4.35 2.89 -1.89
C VAL A 20 3.73 3.48 -0.62
N PRO A 21 3.31 4.76 -0.58
CA PRO A 21 2.58 5.29 0.58
C PRO A 21 1.27 4.54 0.84
N ALA A 22 0.46 4.23 -0.17
CA ALA A 22 -0.79 3.50 0.04
C ALA A 22 -0.58 2.09 0.63
N ILE A 23 0.47 1.37 0.20
CA ILE A 23 0.83 0.08 0.80
C ILE A 23 1.22 0.27 2.27
N ALA A 24 1.99 1.32 2.59
CA ALA A 24 2.38 1.61 3.96
C ALA A 24 1.16 1.91 4.85
N GLU A 25 0.19 2.69 4.37
CA GLU A 25 -1.07 2.96 5.09
C GLU A 25 -1.87 1.67 5.34
N LEU A 26 -1.97 0.77 4.36
CA LEU A 26 -2.66 -0.51 4.54
C LEU A 26 -1.94 -1.44 5.55
N ILE A 27 -0.61 -1.41 5.58
CA ILE A 27 0.17 -2.15 6.60
C ILE A 27 -0.03 -1.54 7.99
N ALA A 28 -0.09 -0.20 8.10
CA ALA A 28 -0.37 0.48 9.36
C ALA A 28 -1.76 0.09 9.90
N ASN A 29 -2.79 0.14 9.05
CA ASN A 29 -4.15 -0.27 9.41
C ASN A 29 -4.23 -1.73 9.91
N ALA A 30 -3.42 -2.63 9.34
CA ALA A 30 -3.35 -4.02 9.81
C ALA A 30 -2.80 -4.13 11.24
N TYR A 31 -1.76 -3.36 11.58
CA TYR A 31 -1.23 -3.33 12.94
C TYR A 31 -2.14 -2.59 13.93
N ASP A 32 -2.87 -1.57 13.49
CA ASP A 32 -3.94 -0.93 14.27
C ASP A 32 -5.08 -1.93 14.58
N ALA A 33 -5.31 -2.90 13.69
CA ALA A 33 -6.19 -4.05 13.93
C ALA A 33 -5.56 -5.15 14.83
N CYS A 34 -4.47 -4.83 15.53
CA CYS A 34 -3.76 -5.73 16.44
C CYS A 34 -3.22 -7.01 15.77
N ALA A 35 -2.91 -6.98 14.47
CA ALA A 35 -2.29 -8.10 13.79
C ALA A 35 -0.89 -8.42 14.36
N THR A 36 -0.54 -9.71 14.40
CA THR A 36 0.81 -10.15 14.76
C THR A 36 1.68 -10.36 13.53
N GLU A 37 1.06 -10.54 12.36
CA GLU A 37 1.71 -10.79 11.09
C GLU A 37 0.96 -10.08 9.97
N VAL A 38 1.70 -9.45 9.06
CA VAL A 38 1.18 -8.84 7.83
C VAL A 38 1.97 -9.38 6.64
N GLU A 39 1.27 -10.05 5.72
CA GLU A 39 1.82 -10.64 4.51
C GLU A 39 1.59 -9.69 3.32
N VAL A 40 2.66 -9.37 2.59
CA VAL A 40 2.61 -8.59 1.35
C VAL A 40 3.03 -9.47 0.18
N ARG A 41 2.12 -9.68 -0.77
CA ARG A 41 2.37 -10.47 -1.99
C ARG A 41 2.24 -9.60 -3.23
N LEU A 42 3.27 -9.64 -4.07
CA LEU A 42 3.34 -8.93 -5.35
C LEU A 42 3.25 -9.95 -6.49
N PHE A 43 2.28 -9.75 -7.38
CA PHE A 43 2.05 -10.58 -8.55
C PHE A 43 2.32 -9.75 -9.80
N ASP A 44 3.22 -10.24 -10.65
CA ASP A 44 3.52 -9.61 -11.94
C ASP A 44 2.74 -10.27 -13.10
N LYS A 45 2.41 -11.56 -12.97
CA LYS A 45 1.69 -12.35 -13.98
C LYS A 45 0.79 -13.40 -13.31
N PRO A 46 -0.33 -13.80 -13.95
CA PRO A 46 -0.87 -13.29 -15.22
C PRO A 46 -1.52 -11.90 -15.11
N GLU A 47 -1.76 -11.42 -13.89
CA GLU A 47 -2.36 -10.13 -13.59
C GLU A 47 -1.49 -9.39 -12.58
N HIS A 48 -1.27 -8.09 -12.81
CA HIS A 48 -0.56 -7.22 -11.88
C HIS A 48 -1.44 -6.99 -10.65
N LYS A 49 -1.05 -7.57 -9.51
CA LYS A 49 -1.83 -7.51 -8.27
C LYS A 49 -0.92 -7.36 -7.07
N ILE A 50 -1.39 -6.60 -6.09
CA ILE A 50 -0.77 -6.50 -4.77
C ILE A 50 -1.81 -6.98 -3.77
N VAL A 51 -1.44 -7.91 -2.90
CA VAL A 51 -2.28 -8.40 -1.81
C VAL A 51 -1.58 -8.08 -0.50
N ILE A 52 -2.28 -7.34 0.36
CA ILE A 52 -1.91 -7.12 1.77
C ILE A 52 -2.90 -7.95 2.58
N LYS A 53 -2.40 -8.86 3.41
CA LYS A 53 -3.24 -9.72 4.25
C LYS A 53 -2.68 -9.71 5.67
N ASP A 54 -3.54 -9.45 6.64
CA ASP A 54 -3.22 -9.53 8.05
C ASP A 54 -4.01 -10.62 8.77
N ASN A 55 -3.69 -10.83 10.04
CA ASN A 55 -4.39 -11.73 10.95
C ASN A 55 -4.97 -11.00 12.18
N GLY A 56 -5.28 -9.71 12.03
CA GLY A 56 -5.86 -8.87 13.06
C GLY A 56 -7.33 -9.19 13.34
N ILE A 57 -7.97 -8.30 14.10
CA ILE A 57 -9.36 -8.47 14.54
C ILE A 57 -10.38 -8.48 13.38
N GLY A 58 -10.01 -7.90 12.23
CA GLY A 58 -10.86 -7.80 11.06
C GLY A 58 -12.09 -6.89 11.27
N MET A 59 -13.05 -7.00 10.37
CA MET A 59 -14.35 -6.34 10.44
C MET A 59 -15.44 -7.30 9.95
N SER A 60 -16.60 -7.27 10.58
CA SER A 60 -17.82 -7.93 10.11
C SER A 60 -18.39 -7.20 8.88
N PHE A 61 -19.38 -7.83 8.24
CA PHE A 61 -20.06 -7.22 7.09
C PHE A 61 -20.85 -5.95 7.46
N ASP A 62 -21.39 -5.87 8.67
CA ASP A 62 -22.12 -4.68 9.09
C ASP A 62 -21.14 -3.54 9.40
N GLU A 63 -20.05 -3.84 10.12
CA GLU A 63 -18.99 -2.85 10.42
C GLU A 63 -18.38 -2.26 9.14
N ILE A 64 -18.14 -3.04 8.08
CA ILE A 64 -17.58 -2.46 6.85
C ILE A 64 -18.57 -1.52 6.13
N ASN A 65 -19.88 -1.71 6.29
CA ASN A 65 -20.89 -0.88 5.63
C ASN A 65 -21.19 0.42 6.39
N ASP A 66 -20.97 0.46 7.70
CA ASP A 66 -21.24 1.65 8.53
C ASP A 66 -20.09 2.68 8.51
N PHE A 67 -18.88 2.25 8.11
CA PHE A 67 -17.67 3.08 8.10
C PHE A 67 -17.28 3.63 6.71
N ILE A 68 -18.13 3.45 5.68
CA ILE A 68 -17.95 3.97 4.31
C ILE A 68 -19.06 4.97 3.98
#